data_AF-A0AAU1Z2U5-F1
#
_entry.id   AF-A0AAU1Z2U5-F1
#
_cell.length_a   1.000
_cell.length_b   1.000
_cell.length_c   1.000
_cell.angle_alpha   90.00
_cell.angle_beta   90.00
_cell.angle_gamma   90.00
#
_symmetry.space_group_name_H-M   'P 1'
#
loop_
_entity.id
_entity.type
_entity.pdbx_description
1 polymer ?
#
loop_
_entity_poly.entity_id
_entity_poly.type
_entity_poly.pdbx_seq_one_letter_code
_entity_poly.pdbx_strand_id
1 'polypeptide(L)'
;MELEYANKVKTYALANIDDARVKNLLDSLLGVLYPKQAGDDVNVMLDVNDLRLNSYVTAIMQDGLFRNDIIEAVDGVNLRAFADQLENFLLPQFVVCNKKYYGIVQPGYASGDQFGIGYVLATDPHSSVFLTQKEATSESGASSAAYYKSLGVPANRIRMGLTNKQAEGEIRKVTGEGKNAKLRGNSGIREVNEGTKQVSKTFSPAKKAKHREALGLSGDAGAAHLKDPQVKEWLASKGVPDSGKIVILWSRFSGKSGNAHTEHDTSYTGMAQIIAGLKDMDAVLIVGDSQPKGKAGGQEKYQHIADTFNNYGGKESGKLWGKGEGKMVGRGMRKKWVSTEAGDELNDNFGAKVIVMTEFWKDETAKSWGGNGRTGQFLLYDYLHRNYDVARHLGFRSGNLEAIAMLGFDVRYMEEPDSWGGDRMAVWHARPDGKTTGGGDAAGYERLGVTDSSNRLGRHLLEQPGSGFRSNQLESYKTPEQRKAARFKEDGTSRPRGFTDHDLQNVDQYLVNGDPLHGIPDAYRTTVKGIADELNVAKKRFLLES
;
A
#
# COMPACT_ATOMS: atom_id res chain seq x y z
N MET A 1 7.79 16.59 -48.58
CA MET A 1 9.08 15.89 -48.34
C MET A 1 8.86 14.48 -47.79
N GLU A 2 8.11 14.29 -46.70
CA GLU A 2 7.96 12.95 -46.08
C GLU A 2 7.25 11.92 -46.98
N LEU A 3 6.16 12.30 -47.66
CA LEU A 3 5.45 11.40 -48.59
C LEU A 3 6.31 11.03 -49.82
N GLU A 4 7.12 11.98 -50.30
CA GLU A 4 8.04 11.74 -51.43
C GLU A 4 9.17 10.80 -51.01
N TYR A 5 9.69 10.95 -49.79
CA TYR A 5 10.70 10.07 -49.21
C TYR A 5 10.14 8.65 -48.96
N ALA A 6 8.94 8.54 -48.39
CA ALA A 6 8.25 7.26 -48.18
C ALA A 6 7.98 6.54 -49.51
N ASN A 7 7.59 7.27 -50.57
CA ASN A 7 7.39 6.70 -51.90
C ASN A 7 8.70 6.23 -52.55
N LYS A 8 9.82 6.94 -52.32
CA LYS A 8 11.16 6.51 -52.78
C LYS A 8 11.62 5.24 -52.06
N VAL A 9 11.45 5.16 -50.74
CA VAL A 9 11.76 3.96 -49.94
C VAL A 9 10.87 2.78 -50.37
N LYS A 10 9.57 3.00 -50.57
CA LYS A 10 8.63 1.98 -51.07
C LYS A 10 9.05 1.43 -52.44
N THR A 11 9.33 2.33 -53.38
CA THR A 11 9.72 1.95 -54.75
C THR A 11 11.03 1.18 -54.75
N TYR A 12 12.00 1.61 -53.94
CA TYR A 12 13.28 0.93 -53.80
C TYR A 12 13.13 -0.45 -53.15
N ALA A 13 12.37 -0.58 -52.06
CA ALA A 13 12.14 -1.86 -51.39
C ALA A 13 11.41 -2.86 -52.30
N LEU A 14 10.38 -2.40 -53.03
CA LEU A 14 9.65 -3.26 -53.97
C LEU A 14 10.48 -3.64 -55.20
N ALA A 15 11.46 -2.82 -55.62
CA ALA A 15 12.31 -3.16 -56.75
C ALA A 15 13.37 -4.23 -56.42
N ASN A 16 13.75 -4.38 -55.15
CA ASN A 16 14.90 -5.21 -54.74
C ASN A 16 14.53 -6.47 -53.93
N ILE A 17 13.24 -6.76 -53.73
CA ILE A 17 12.76 -7.97 -53.04
C ILE A 17 12.19 -8.94 -54.06
N ASP A 18 12.80 -10.10 -54.31
CA ASP A 18 12.29 -11.03 -55.34
C ASP A 18 11.13 -11.93 -54.88
N ASP A 19 10.84 -12.03 -53.58
CA ASP A 19 9.69 -12.78 -53.08
C ASP A 19 8.39 -11.97 -53.19
N ALA A 20 7.49 -12.44 -54.06
CA ALA A 20 6.20 -11.81 -54.34
C ALA A 20 5.30 -11.67 -53.09
N ARG A 21 5.43 -12.55 -52.09
CA ARG A 21 4.63 -12.51 -50.86
C ARG A 21 5.11 -11.41 -49.93
N VAL A 22 6.43 -11.23 -49.83
CA VAL A 22 7.04 -10.15 -49.04
C VAL A 22 6.72 -8.80 -49.68
N LYS A 23 6.79 -8.70 -51.02
CA LYS A 23 6.33 -7.53 -51.76
C LYS A 23 4.88 -7.16 -51.43
N ASN A 24 3.96 -8.13 -51.47
CA ASN A 24 2.54 -7.89 -51.18
C ASN A 24 2.30 -7.48 -49.72
N LEU A 25 3.04 -8.05 -48.77
CA LEU A 25 2.96 -7.70 -47.35
C LEU A 25 3.47 -6.28 -47.09
N LEU A 26 4.63 -5.91 -47.67
CA LEU A 26 5.19 -4.56 -47.56
C LEU A 26 4.26 -3.53 -48.20
N ASP A 27 3.67 -3.87 -49.35
CA ASP A 27 2.74 -2.99 -50.06
C ASP A 27 1.46 -2.74 -49.23
N SER A 28 0.97 -3.79 -48.54
CA SER A 28 -0.18 -3.71 -47.62
C SER A 28 0.14 -2.89 -46.36
N LEU A 29 1.28 -3.13 -45.72
CA LEU A 29 1.72 -2.39 -44.53
C LEU A 29 1.92 -0.89 -44.83
N LEU A 30 2.58 -0.59 -45.96
CA LEU A 30 2.81 0.80 -46.36
C LEU A 30 1.52 1.48 -46.84
N GLY A 31 0.56 0.73 -47.40
CA GLY A 31 -0.77 1.23 -47.72
C GLY A 31 -1.60 1.62 -46.49
N VAL A 32 -1.42 0.92 -45.37
CA VAL A 32 -2.06 1.24 -44.08
C VAL A 32 -1.38 2.44 -43.41
N LEU A 33 -0.04 2.49 -43.45
CA LEU A 33 0.72 3.56 -42.81
C LEU A 33 0.64 4.90 -43.57
N TYR A 34 0.45 4.86 -44.89
CA TYR A 34 0.41 6.04 -45.75
C TYR A 34 -0.69 5.90 -46.83
N PRO A 35 -1.97 6.12 -46.50
CA PRO A 35 -3.05 6.06 -47.48
C PRO A 35 -2.83 7.08 -48.60
N LYS A 36 -2.98 6.64 -49.85
CA LYS A 36 -2.81 7.51 -51.04
C LYS A 36 -3.94 8.55 -51.08
N GLN A 37 -3.61 9.80 -50.73
CA GLN A 37 -4.39 11.03 -50.93
C GLN A 37 -5.82 11.08 -50.35
N ALA A 38 -6.18 12.27 -49.86
CA ALA A 38 -7.45 12.58 -49.21
C ALA A 38 -8.63 12.35 -50.17
N GLY A 39 -9.49 11.39 -49.86
CA GLY A 39 -10.73 11.17 -50.60
C GLY A 39 -11.53 9.94 -50.20
N ASP A 40 -10.87 8.82 -49.85
CA ASP A 40 -11.56 7.56 -49.58
C ASP A 40 -11.37 7.11 -48.12
N ASP A 41 -12.48 7.05 -47.38
CA ASP A 41 -12.57 6.45 -46.04
C ASP A 41 -12.37 4.92 -46.15
N VAL A 42 -11.12 4.49 -46.10
CA VAL A 42 -10.76 3.08 -46.01
C VAL A 42 -10.54 2.71 -44.54
N ASN A 43 -11.60 2.28 -43.87
CA ASN A 43 -11.51 1.58 -42.58
C ASN A 43 -11.04 0.14 -42.81
N VAL A 44 -9.73 -0.08 -42.84
CA VAL A 44 -9.16 -1.43 -42.69
C VAL A 44 -8.87 -1.65 -41.21
N MET A 45 -9.81 -2.28 -40.50
CA MET A 45 -9.51 -2.91 -39.21
C MET A 45 -8.65 -4.14 -39.47
N LEU A 46 -7.39 -4.09 -39.06
CA LEU A 46 -6.57 -5.29 -38.91
C LEU A 46 -7.05 -6.04 -37.66
N ASP A 47 -7.60 -7.25 -37.84
CA ASP A 47 -7.86 -8.16 -36.72
C ASP A 47 -6.52 -8.71 -36.22
N VAL A 48 -6.02 -8.11 -35.15
CA VAL A 48 -4.78 -8.49 -34.46
C VAL A 48 -4.84 -9.89 -33.83
N ASN A 49 -5.98 -10.59 -33.90
CA ASN A 49 -6.11 -11.99 -33.49
C ASN A 49 -5.85 -12.99 -34.63
N ASP A 50 -5.51 -12.54 -35.85
CA ASP A 50 -5.10 -13.47 -36.90
C ASP A 50 -3.73 -14.09 -36.57
N LEU A 51 -3.80 -15.31 -36.00
CA LEU A 51 -2.66 -16.17 -35.66
C LEU A 51 -1.65 -16.31 -36.82
N ARG A 52 -2.09 -16.15 -38.07
CA ARG A 52 -1.21 -16.25 -39.24
C ARG A 52 -0.22 -15.09 -39.31
N LEU A 53 -0.66 -13.87 -39.03
CA LEU A 53 0.20 -12.68 -39.05
C LEU A 53 1.32 -12.79 -38.00
N ASN A 54 0.97 -13.29 -36.81
CA ASN A 54 1.93 -13.49 -35.71
C ASN A 54 2.97 -14.57 -36.04
N SER A 55 2.56 -15.66 -36.70
CA SER A 55 3.48 -16.70 -37.17
C SER A 55 4.41 -16.24 -38.28
N TYR A 56 3.94 -15.37 -39.19
CA TYR A 56 4.77 -14.84 -40.29
C TYR A 56 5.82 -13.84 -39.79
N VAL A 57 5.45 -12.94 -38.88
CA VAL A 57 6.39 -11.97 -38.29
C VAL A 57 7.43 -12.67 -37.40
N THR A 58 7.02 -13.72 -36.68
CA THR A 58 7.95 -14.54 -35.89
C THR A 58 8.93 -15.30 -36.77
N ALA A 59 8.49 -15.87 -37.89
CA ALA A 59 9.36 -16.53 -38.87
C ALA A 59 10.37 -15.55 -39.50
N ILE A 60 9.92 -14.34 -39.85
CA ILE A 60 10.77 -13.27 -40.42
C ILE A 60 11.88 -12.84 -39.45
N MET A 61 11.61 -12.82 -38.13
CA MET A 61 12.60 -12.44 -37.12
C MET A 61 13.48 -13.60 -36.64
N GLN A 62 13.00 -14.85 -36.69
CA GLN A 62 13.77 -16.03 -36.28
C GLN A 62 14.80 -16.47 -37.34
N ASP A 63 14.55 -16.21 -38.63
CA ASP A 63 15.45 -16.64 -39.71
C ASP A 63 16.64 -15.69 -39.96
N GLY A 64 16.80 -14.59 -39.23
CA GLY A 64 17.97 -13.71 -39.31
C GLY A 64 18.19 -12.98 -40.66
N LEU A 65 17.39 -13.30 -41.68
CA LEU A 65 17.49 -12.83 -43.06
C LEU A 65 17.29 -11.31 -43.21
N PHE A 66 16.57 -10.66 -42.29
CA PHE A 66 16.35 -9.21 -42.38
C PHE A 66 17.54 -8.35 -41.92
N ARG A 67 18.49 -8.92 -41.16
CA ARG A 67 19.51 -8.12 -40.48
C ARG A 67 20.76 -7.87 -41.32
N ASN A 68 21.17 -8.84 -42.15
CA ASN A 68 22.42 -8.73 -42.90
C ASN A 68 22.18 -8.23 -44.33
N ASP A 69 21.13 -8.70 -45.00
CA ASP A 69 20.89 -8.42 -46.43
C ASP A 69 20.47 -6.97 -46.69
N ILE A 70 19.85 -6.29 -45.71
CA ILE A 70 19.48 -4.86 -45.81
C ILE A 70 20.65 -3.93 -45.44
N ILE A 71 21.57 -4.38 -44.57
CA ILE A 71 22.74 -3.59 -44.15
C ILE A 71 23.78 -3.53 -45.28
N GLU A 72 23.91 -4.57 -46.10
CA GLU A 72 24.86 -4.59 -47.23
C GLU A 72 24.33 -3.92 -48.51
N ALA A 73 23.02 -3.80 -48.70
CA ALA A 73 22.45 -3.35 -49.98
C ALA A 73 22.31 -1.82 -50.15
N VAL A 74 22.47 -1.00 -49.10
CA VAL A 74 22.19 0.44 -49.19
C VAL A 74 23.26 1.27 -48.50
N ASP A 75 24.29 1.65 -49.27
CA ASP A 75 25.28 2.62 -48.85
C ASP A 75 24.63 4.03 -48.80
N GLY A 76 24.59 4.65 -47.61
CA GLY A 76 24.27 6.09 -47.47
C GLY A 76 23.00 6.50 -46.74
N VAL A 77 22.22 5.61 -46.12
CA VAL A 77 21.11 6.00 -45.23
C VAL A 77 21.37 5.44 -43.84
N ASN A 78 21.24 6.27 -42.80
CA ASN A 78 21.45 5.89 -41.40
C ASN A 78 20.33 4.95 -40.90
N LEU A 79 20.34 3.72 -41.43
CA LEU A 79 19.41 2.64 -41.12
C LEU A 79 19.42 2.27 -39.65
N ARG A 80 20.49 2.60 -38.91
CA ARG A 80 20.54 2.42 -37.46
C ARG A 80 19.53 3.32 -36.76
N ALA A 81 19.41 4.59 -37.16
CA ALA A 81 18.40 5.49 -36.62
C ALA A 81 16.96 5.05 -36.98
N PHE A 82 16.76 4.50 -38.18
CA PHE A 82 15.45 3.98 -38.59
C PHE A 82 15.11 2.66 -37.87
N ALA A 83 16.07 1.75 -37.73
CA ALA A 83 15.93 0.52 -36.96
C ALA A 83 15.66 0.85 -35.50
N ASP A 84 16.39 1.78 -34.88
CA ASP A 84 16.16 2.24 -33.51
C ASP A 84 14.76 2.88 -33.37
N GLN A 85 14.28 3.63 -34.38
CA GLN A 85 12.91 4.16 -34.38
C GLN A 85 11.85 3.06 -34.53
N LEU A 86 12.05 2.09 -35.42
CA LEU A 86 11.16 0.94 -35.57
C LEU A 86 11.15 0.09 -34.30
N GLU A 87 12.30 -0.10 -33.68
CA GLU A 87 12.50 -0.87 -32.46
C GLU A 87 11.76 -0.17 -31.30
N ASN A 88 11.95 1.15 -31.14
CA ASN A 88 11.24 1.94 -30.14
C ASN A 88 9.72 2.08 -30.41
N PHE A 89 9.27 1.99 -31.66
CA PHE A 89 7.86 2.09 -32.01
C PHE A 89 7.12 0.75 -31.95
N LEU A 90 7.74 -0.32 -32.45
CA LEU A 90 7.14 -1.64 -32.59
C LEU A 90 7.38 -2.54 -31.37
N LEU A 91 8.55 -2.55 -30.72
CA LEU A 91 8.75 -3.45 -29.57
C LEU A 91 7.80 -3.19 -28.41
N PRO A 92 7.47 -1.94 -28.03
CA PRO A 92 6.45 -1.71 -27.01
C PRO A 92 5.09 -2.30 -27.41
N GLN A 93 4.74 -2.29 -28.70
CA GLN A 93 3.48 -2.85 -29.19
C GLN A 93 3.53 -4.39 -29.34
N PHE A 94 4.66 -4.99 -29.68
CA PHE A 94 4.83 -6.44 -29.77
C PHE A 94 5.06 -7.12 -28.41
N VAL A 95 5.74 -6.46 -27.46
CA VAL A 95 5.86 -6.92 -26.06
C VAL A 95 4.51 -6.88 -25.33
N VAL A 96 3.57 -6.06 -25.81
CA VAL A 96 2.18 -6.01 -25.32
C VAL A 96 1.38 -7.26 -25.72
N CYS A 97 1.75 -7.98 -26.79
CA CYS A 97 1.00 -9.16 -27.26
C CYS A 97 1.23 -10.45 -26.45
N ASN A 98 2.22 -10.50 -25.54
CA ASN A 98 2.49 -11.69 -24.71
C ASN A 98 2.21 -11.51 -23.21
N LYS A 99 1.73 -10.35 -22.77
CA LYS A 99 1.30 -10.19 -21.37
C LYS A 99 -0.08 -10.80 -21.18
N LYS A 100 -0.13 -11.93 -20.47
CA LYS A 100 -1.38 -12.57 -20.08
C LYS A 100 -2.21 -11.60 -19.23
N TYR A 101 -3.43 -11.31 -19.69
CA TYR A 101 -4.45 -10.68 -18.87
C TYR A 101 -4.72 -11.53 -17.63
N TYR A 102 -4.98 -10.89 -16.50
CA TYR A 102 -5.41 -11.59 -15.29
C TYR A 102 -6.40 -10.76 -14.47
N GLY A 103 -7.25 -11.44 -13.73
CA GLY A 103 -8.26 -10.89 -12.85
C GLY A 103 -7.96 -11.18 -11.38
N ILE A 104 -8.04 -10.15 -10.55
CA ILE A 104 -7.94 -10.24 -9.09
C ILE A 104 -9.35 -10.31 -8.51
N VAL A 105 -9.64 -11.38 -7.78
CA VAL A 105 -10.90 -11.55 -7.05
C VAL A 105 -10.74 -10.94 -5.66
N GLN A 106 -11.52 -9.90 -5.37
CA GLN A 106 -11.51 -9.21 -4.08
C GLN A 106 -12.90 -9.26 -3.45
N PRO A 107 -13.05 -9.83 -2.26
CA PRO A 107 -14.30 -9.71 -1.51
C PRO A 107 -14.61 -8.25 -1.17
N GLY A 108 -15.86 -7.82 -1.31
CA GLY A 108 -16.29 -6.43 -1.10
C GLY A 108 -16.05 -5.90 0.32
N TYR A 109 -15.87 -6.79 1.30
CA TYR A 109 -15.51 -6.44 2.68
C TYR A 109 -13.99 -6.26 2.89
N ALA A 110 -13.15 -6.71 1.95
CA ALA A 110 -11.68 -6.68 2.05
C ALA A 110 -11.13 -5.31 1.58
N SER A 111 -11.61 -4.22 2.19
CA SER A 111 -11.16 -2.87 1.86
C SER A 111 -9.73 -2.57 2.32
N GLY A 112 -9.17 -3.38 3.23
CA GLY A 112 -7.77 -3.27 3.64
C GLY A 112 -6.80 -3.54 2.50
N ASP A 113 -7.08 -4.54 1.65
CA ASP A 113 -6.20 -4.98 0.57
C ASP A 113 -6.36 -4.14 -0.71
N GLN A 114 -7.28 -3.16 -0.71
CA GLN A 114 -7.57 -2.35 -1.89
C GLN A 114 -6.35 -1.53 -2.35
N PHE A 115 -5.42 -1.20 -1.46
CA PHE A 115 -4.29 -0.34 -1.81
C PHE A 115 -3.26 -1.07 -2.68
N GLY A 116 -2.86 -2.28 -2.29
CA GLY A 116 -2.01 -3.12 -3.13
C GLY A 116 -2.67 -3.45 -4.47
N ILE A 117 -3.98 -3.73 -4.48
CA ILE A 117 -4.72 -3.96 -5.73
C ILE A 117 -4.77 -2.68 -6.58
N GLY A 118 -5.05 -1.53 -5.97
CA GLY A 118 -5.07 -0.23 -6.65
C GLY A 118 -3.73 0.11 -7.29
N TYR A 119 -2.62 -0.17 -6.61
CA TYR A 119 -1.27 -0.06 -7.16
C TYR A 119 -1.10 -0.93 -8.42
N VAL A 120 -1.53 -2.19 -8.36
CA VAL A 120 -1.45 -3.11 -9.52
C VAL A 120 -2.28 -2.57 -10.69
N LEU A 121 -3.53 -2.18 -10.44
CA LEU A 121 -4.42 -1.68 -11.48
C LEU A 121 -3.91 -0.38 -12.13
N ALA A 122 -3.34 0.53 -11.32
CA ALA A 122 -2.76 1.78 -11.79
C ALA A 122 -1.48 1.54 -12.61
N THR A 123 -0.67 0.54 -12.25
CA THR A 123 0.64 0.34 -12.87
C THR A 123 0.64 -0.65 -14.02
N ASP A 124 -0.30 -1.60 -14.06
CA ASP A 124 -0.42 -2.66 -15.06
C ASP A 124 -1.76 -2.58 -15.81
N PRO A 125 -1.78 -2.22 -17.11
CA PRO A 125 -3.02 -2.13 -17.90
C PRO A 125 -3.71 -3.49 -18.16
N HIS A 126 -3.01 -4.61 -17.96
CA HIS A 126 -3.55 -5.96 -18.25
C HIS A 126 -4.23 -6.63 -17.04
N SER A 127 -4.29 -5.92 -15.91
CA SER A 127 -4.94 -6.39 -14.69
C SER A 127 -6.39 -5.94 -14.61
N SER A 128 -7.32 -6.77 -14.14
CA SER A 128 -8.68 -6.37 -13.80
C SER A 128 -9.03 -6.78 -12.38
N VAL A 129 -10.01 -6.11 -11.76
CA VAL A 129 -10.53 -6.48 -10.43
C VAL A 129 -11.99 -6.88 -10.51
N PHE A 130 -12.32 -7.95 -9.80
CA PHE A 130 -13.64 -8.53 -9.68
C PHE A 130 -14.05 -8.49 -8.20
N LEU A 131 -14.88 -7.50 -7.88
CA LEU A 131 -15.38 -7.25 -6.53
C LEU A 131 -16.54 -8.20 -6.25
N THR A 132 -16.31 -9.15 -5.35
CA THR A 132 -17.28 -10.20 -5.04
C THR A 132 -18.08 -9.94 -3.78
N GLN A 133 -19.29 -10.49 -3.73
CA GLN A 133 -20.23 -10.28 -2.65
C GLN A 133 -20.85 -11.61 -2.21
N LYS A 134 -21.33 -11.68 -0.96
CA LYS A 134 -22.10 -12.85 -0.48
C LYS A 134 -23.43 -12.96 -1.21
N GLU A 135 -24.09 -11.82 -1.42
CA GLU A 135 -25.35 -11.67 -2.14
C GLU A 135 -25.16 -10.59 -3.21
N ALA A 136 -25.64 -10.85 -4.43
CA ALA A 136 -25.41 -9.99 -5.60
C ALA A 136 -26.00 -8.57 -5.48
N THR A 137 -26.88 -8.34 -4.50
CA THR A 137 -27.57 -7.07 -4.25
C THR A 137 -26.91 -6.21 -3.16
N SER A 138 -25.83 -6.67 -2.54
CA SER A 138 -25.18 -5.88 -1.49
C SER A 138 -24.38 -4.71 -2.07
N GLU A 139 -24.25 -3.60 -1.35
CA GLU A 139 -23.34 -2.51 -1.76
C GLU A 139 -21.87 -2.76 -1.35
N SER A 140 -21.56 -3.99 -0.92
CA SER A 140 -20.20 -4.34 -0.48
C SER A 140 -19.20 -4.19 -1.65
N GLY A 141 -18.13 -3.43 -1.40
CA GLY A 141 -17.10 -3.11 -2.39
C GLY A 141 -17.33 -1.82 -3.19
N ALA A 142 -18.44 -1.11 -3.01
CA ALA A 142 -18.67 0.18 -3.70
C ALA A 142 -17.58 1.22 -3.39
N SER A 143 -17.10 1.28 -2.14
CA SER A 143 -15.99 2.16 -1.76
C SER A 143 -14.67 1.78 -2.44
N SER A 144 -14.34 0.49 -2.53
CA SER A 144 -13.17 0.00 -3.27
C SER A 144 -13.26 0.33 -4.76
N ALA A 145 -14.44 0.15 -5.37
CA ALA A 145 -14.66 0.50 -6.77
C ALA A 145 -14.51 2.01 -7.03
N ALA A 146 -15.08 2.85 -6.15
CA ALA A 146 -14.91 4.29 -6.23
C ALA A 146 -13.44 4.70 -6.10
N TYR A 147 -12.69 4.04 -5.20
CA TYR A 147 -11.25 4.24 -5.08
C TYR A 147 -10.52 3.87 -6.40
N TYR A 148 -10.77 2.70 -6.99
CA TYR A 148 -10.12 2.32 -8.25
C TYR A 148 -10.45 3.26 -9.40
N LYS A 149 -11.71 3.71 -9.52
CA LYS A 149 -12.10 4.73 -10.49
C LYS A 149 -11.35 6.05 -10.27
N SER A 150 -11.13 6.44 -9.01
CA SER A 150 -10.36 7.65 -8.68
C SER A 150 -8.89 7.56 -9.06
N LEU A 151 -8.36 6.35 -9.29
CA LEU A 151 -7.01 6.12 -9.84
C LEU A 151 -6.97 6.17 -11.39
N GLY A 152 -8.08 6.56 -12.04
CA GLY A 152 -8.20 6.53 -13.50
C GLY A 152 -8.34 5.14 -14.10
N VAL A 153 -8.61 4.10 -13.30
CA VAL A 153 -8.79 2.74 -13.80
C VAL A 153 -10.09 2.66 -14.63
N PRO A 154 -10.03 2.24 -15.91
CA PRO A 154 -11.21 2.12 -16.76
C PRO A 154 -12.31 1.24 -16.16
N ALA A 155 -13.57 1.64 -16.36
CA ALA A 155 -14.73 0.93 -15.78
C ALA A 155 -14.84 -0.52 -16.26
N ASN A 156 -14.35 -0.85 -17.46
CA ASN A 156 -14.33 -2.23 -17.95
C ASN A 156 -13.31 -3.14 -17.22
N ARG A 157 -12.38 -2.57 -16.44
CA ARG A 157 -11.41 -3.30 -15.60
C ARG A 157 -11.89 -3.43 -14.15
N ILE A 158 -13.05 -2.89 -13.81
CA ILE A 158 -13.65 -2.95 -12.47
C ILE A 158 -15.03 -3.62 -12.58
N ARG A 159 -15.13 -4.89 -12.18
CA ARG A 159 -16.38 -5.65 -12.20
C ARG A 159 -16.93 -5.78 -10.78
N MET A 160 -18.22 -5.54 -10.57
CA MET A 160 -18.88 -5.55 -9.27
C MET A 160 -20.13 -6.44 -9.27
N GLY A 161 -20.65 -6.76 -8.09
CA GLY A 161 -21.94 -7.46 -7.92
C GLY A 161 -21.87 -8.94 -8.26
N LEU A 162 -20.67 -9.52 -8.25
CA LEU A 162 -20.44 -10.91 -8.64
C LEU A 162 -20.34 -11.80 -7.40
N THR A 163 -20.87 -13.01 -7.48
CA THR A 163 -20.43 -14.11 -6.60
C THR A 163 -19.03 -14.56 -7.01
N ASN A 164 -18.30 -15.28 -6.14
CA ASN A 164 -16.99 -15.84 -6.49
C ASN A 164 -17.04 -16.68 -7.78
N LYS A 165 -18.06 -17.53 -7.93
CA LYS A 165 -18.26 -18.37 -9.13
C LYS A 165 -18.49 -17.55 -10.40
N GLN A 166 -19.26 -16.45 -10.30
CA GLN A 166 -19.47 -15.55 -11.43
C GLN A 166 -18.19 -14.80 -11.80
N ALA A 167 -17.43 -14.31 -10.81
CA ALA A 167 -16.14 -13.68 -11.06
C ALA A 167 -15.16 -14.61 -11.78
N GLU A 168 -15.04 -15.87 -11.35
CA GLU A 168 -14.21 -16.86 -12.05
C GLU A 168 -14.64 -17.08 -13.51
N GLY A 169 -15.95 -17.16 -13.75
CA GLY A 169 -16.51 -17.29 -15.09
C GLY A 169 -16.18 -16.10 -15.99
N GLU A 170 -16.29 -14.88 -15.47
CA GLU A 170 -15.96 -13.65 -16.20
C GLU A 170 -14.45 -13.53 -16.46
N ILE A 171 -13.61 -13.89 -15.49
CA ILE A 171 -12.15 -13.88 -15.70
C ILE A 171 -11.77 -14.81 -16.84
N ARG A 172 -12.30 -16.03 -16.88
CA ARG A 172 -12.02 -16.98 -17.97
C ARG A 172 -12.40 -16.45 -19.36
N LYS A 173 -13.48 -15.67 -19.46
CA LYS A 173 -13.87 -15.00 -20.72
C LYS A 173 -12.83 -13.96 -21.14
N VAL A 174 -12.32 -13.18 -20.19
CA VAL A 174 -11.32 -12.13 -20.46
C VAL A 174 -9.93 -12.72 -20.75
N THR A 175 -9.55 -13.81 -20.08
CA THR A 175 -8.23 -14.42 -20.21
C THR A 175 -8.13 -15.45 -21.33
N GLY A 176 -9.25 -15.86 -21.93
CA GLY A 176 -9.30 -16.92 -22.94
C GLY A 176 -9.02 -18.32 -22.37
N GLU A 177 -9.07 -18.48 -21.04
CA GLU A 177 -8.76 -19.75 -20.39
C GLU A 177 -9.91 -20.76 -20.49
N GLY A 178 -9.59 -21.97 -20.95
CA GLY A 178 -10.55 -23.07 -21.03
C GLY A 178 -11.15 -23.46 -19.67
N LYS A 179 -12.37 -24.01 -19.67
CA LYS A 179 -13.15 -24.37 -18.47
C LYS A 179 -12.40 -25.27 -17.45
N ASN A 180 -11.36 -25.98 -17.90
CA ASN A 180 -10.57 -26.94 -17.11
C ASN A 180 -9.27 -26.35 -16.53
N ALA A 181 -8.95 -25.07 -16.76
CA ALA A 181 -7.80 -24.43 -16.12
C ALA A 181 -7.99 -24.44 -14.60
N LYS A 182 -7.17 -25.22 -13.90
CA LYS A 182 -7.18 -25.28 -12.43
C LYS A 182 -6.76 -23.92 -11.87
N LEU A 183 -7.47 -23.46 -10.84
CA LEU A 183 -7.27 -22.19 -10.11
C LEU A 183 -5.86 -22.00 -9.52
N ARG A 184 -5.00 -23.02 -9.54
CA ARG A 184 -3.72 -23.01 -8.83
C ARG A 184 -2.60 -23.34 -9.81
N GLY A 185 -1.81 -22.32 -10.13
CA GLY A 185 -0.50 -22.44 -10.78
C GLY A 185 -0.35 -21.59 -12.05
N ASN A 186 -1.36 -21.61 -12.93
CA ASN A 186 -1.24 -20.94 -14.25
C ASN A 186 -2.50 -20.23 -14.73
N SER A 187 -3.57 -20.20 -13.91
CA SER A 187 -4.78 -19.44 -14.23
C SER A 187 -4.53 -17.93 -14.10
N GLY A 188 -5.14 -17.15 -14.97
CA GLY A 188 -5.27 -15.70 -14.89
C GLY A 188 -6.22 -15.26 -13.77
N ILE A 189 -6.74 -16.18 -12.96
CA ILE A 189 -7.47 -15.87 -11.73
C ILE A 189 -6.48 -15.73 -10.57
N ARG A 190 -6.55 -14.61 -9.84
CA ARG A 190 -5.72 -14.29 -8.68
C ARG A 190 -6.58 -13.95 -7.47
N GLU A 191 -6.12 -14.28 -6.27
CA GLU A 191 -6.82 -13.98 -5.01
C GLU A 191 -6.50 -12.58 -4.49
N VAL A 192 -7.22 -12.12 -3.46
CA VAL A 192 -7.07 -10.78 -2.86
C VAL A 192 -5.62 -10.46 -2.43
N ASN A 193 -4.88 -11.47 -1.95
CA ASN A 193 -3.48 -11.32 -1.52
C ASN A 193 -2.51 -11.07 -2.69
N GLU A 194 -2.96 -11.18 -3.95
CA GLU A 194 -2.14 -10.92 -5.11
C GLU A 194 -1.66 -9.47 -5.18
N GLY A 195 -2.46 -8.50 -4.70
CA GLY A 195 -2.02 -7.11 -4.62
C GLY A 195 -0.72 -6.98 -3.83
N THR A 196 -0.68 -7.57 -2.64
CA THR A 196 0.53 -7.65 -1.80
C THR A 196 1.69 -8.33 -2.54
N LYS A 197 1.46 -9.48 -3.17
CA LYS A 197 2.52 -10.21 -3.89
C LYS A 197 3.08 -9.41 -5.08
N GLN A 198 2.23 -8.72 -5.82
CA GLN A 198 2.64 -7.97 -7.00
C GLN A 198 3.40 -6.71 -6.67
N VAL A 199 3.05 -6.02 -5.57
CA VAL A 199 3.87 -4.90 -5.06
C VAL A 199 5.25 -5.43 -4.71
N SER A 200 5.35 -6.46 -3.86
CA SER A 200 6.61 -7.11 -3.50
C SER A 200 7.45 -7.47 -4.74
N LYS A 201 6.83 -8.08 -5.76
CA LYS A 201 7.53 -8.53 -6.96
C LYS A 201 7.97 -7.41 -7.90
N THR A 202 7.19 -6.33 -7.99
CA THR A 202 7.32 -5.40 -9.12
C THR A 202 7.50 -3.94 -8.73
N PHE A 203 7.50 -3.62 -7.43
CA PHE A 203 7.72 -2.25 -6.98
C PHE A 203 9.06 -1.73 -7.48
N SER A 204 9.03 -0.50 -7.99
CA SER A 204 10.19 0.20 -8.55
C SER A 204 9.94 1.71 -8.56
N PRO A 205 10.98 2.56 -8.66
CA PRO A 205 10.81 4.00 -8.79
C PRO A 205 9.86 4.42 -9.92
N ALA A 206 9.96 3.79 -11.09
CA ALA A 206 9.09 4.09 -12.24
C ALA A 206 7.62 3.76 -11.95
N LYS A 207 7.35 2.61 -11.33
CA LYS A 207 5.97 2.25 -10.95
C LYS A 207 5.44 3.08 -9.78
N LYS A 208 6.30 3.48 -8.84
CA LYS A 208 5.96 4.45 -7.79
C LYS A 208 5.52 5.77 -8.40
N ALA A 209 6.28 6.30 -9.35
CA ALA A 209 5.94 7.54 -10.06
C ALA A 209 4.58 7.42 -10.77
N LYS A 210 4.34 6.33 -11.50
CA LYS A 210 3.05 6.08 -12.15
C LYS A 210 1.89 5.94 -11.15
N HIS A 211 2.12 5.34 -9.99
CA HIS A 211 1.11 5.25 -8.94
C HIS A 211 0.79 6.63 -8.33
N ARG A 212 1.83 7.45 -8.10
CA ARG A 212 1.67 8.85 -7.65
C ARG A 212 0.91 9.67 -8.69
N GLU A 213 1.19 9.49 -9.98
CA GLU A 213 0.49 10.15 -11.08
C GLU A 213 -1.01 9.77 -11.10
N ALA A 214 -1.31 8.48 -10.98
CA ALA A 214 -2.69 7.99 -10.88
C ALA A 214 -3.46 8.56 -9.67
N LEU A 215 -2.74 8.94 -8.61
CA LEU A 215 -3.31 9.61 -7.43
C LEU A 215 -3.38 11.14 -7.58
N GLY A 216 -2.87 11.69 -8.68
CA GLY A 216 -2.77 13.13 -8.92
C GLY A 216 -1.63 13.83 -8.17
N LEU A 217 -0.65 13.07 -7.65
CA LEU A 217 0.46 13.54 -6.80
C LEU A 217 1.78 13.79 -7.57
N SER A 218 1.76 13.70 -8.91
CA SER A 218 2.93 14.01 -9.77
C SER A 218 2.52 14.58 -11.13
N GLY A 219 3.37 15.43 -11.74
CA GLY A 219 3.19 16.09 -13.05
C GLY A 219 3.48 17.60 -13.03
N ASP A 220 3.69 18.23 -14.20
CA ASP A 220 4.15 19.63 -14.39
C ASP A 220 3.28 20.71 -13.70
N ALA A 221 2.06 20.36 -13.32
CA ALA A 221 1.28 21.07 -12.31
C ALA A 221 0.26 20.09 -11.74
N GLY A 222 0.72 19.05 -11.04
CA GLY A 222 -0.18 18.06 -10.42
C GLY A 222 -1.38 18.77 -9.81
N ALA A 223 -2.58 18.57 -10.36
CA ALA A 223 -3.76 19.36 -9.99
C ALA A 223 -4.08 19.27 -8.48
N ALA A 224 -3.50 18.29 -7.79
CA ALA A 224 -3.52 18.19 -6.35
C ALA A 224 -2.65 19.24 -5.65
N HIS A 225 -1.46 19.59 -6.16
CA HIS A 225 -0.59 20.64 -5.58
C HIS A 225 -1.19 22.05 -5.74
N LEU A 226 -2.10 22.26 -6.69
CA LEU A 226 -2.90 23.50 -6.76
C LEU A 226 -3.76 23.72 -5.50
N LYS A 227 -3.92 22.67 -4.68
CA LYS A 227 -4.66 22.71 -3.43
C LYS A 227 -3.76 22.82 -2.19
N ASP A 228 -2.44 22.88 -2.37
CA ASP A 228 -1.48 23.05 -1.27
C ASP A 228 -1.80 24.28 -0.40
N PRO A 229 -2.19 25.45 -0.96
CA PRO A 229 -2.59 26.60 -0.13
C PRO A 229 -3.80 26.31 0.77
N GLN A 230 -4.81 25.61 0.24
CA GLN A 230 -6.02 25.25 0.98
C GLN A 230 -5.74 24.16 2.02
N VAL A 231 -4.84 23.21 1.72
CA VAL A 231 -4.36 22.21 2.69
C VAL A 231 -3.59 22.92 3.81
N LYS A 232 -2.69 23.85 3.49
CA LYS A 232 -1.95 24.67 4.46
C LYS A 232 -2.88 25.46 5.38
N GLU A 233 -3.84 26.18 4.80
CA GLU A 233 -4.83 26.97 5.54
C GLU A 233 -5.69 26.07 6.45
N TRP A 234 -6.13 24.93 5.93
CA TRP A 234 -6.90 23.97 6.71
C TRP A 234 -6.07 23.40 7.88
N LEU A 235 -4.81 23.03 7.65
CA LEU A 235 -3.88 22.57 8.70
C LEU A 235 -3.64 23.63 9.77
N ALA A 236 -3.43 24.89 9.36
CA ALA A 236 -3.30 26.02 10.26
C ALA A 236 -4.57 26.21 11.11
N SER A 237 -5.76 26.04 10.53
CA SER A 237 -7.03 26.09 11.26
C SER A 237 -7.19 24.97 12.31
N LYS A 238 -6.52 23.83 12.11
CA LYS A 238 -6.40 22.75 13.11
C LYS A 238 -5.27 22.97 14.09
N GLY A 239 -4.51 24.05 13.90
CA GLY A 239 -3.38 24.42 14.73
C GLY A 239 -2.10 23.64 14.43
N VAL A 240 -1.99 22.96 13.29
CA VAL A 240 -0.75 22.30 12.88
C VAL A 240 0.29 23.37 12.52
N PRO A 241 1.53 23.31 13.04
CA PRO A 241 2.61 24.24 12.65
C PRO A 241 2.87 24.14 11.15
N ASP A 242 3.39 25.18 10.51
CA ASP A 242 3.57 25.19 9.05
C ASP A 242 4.90 24.62 8.54
N SER A 243 5.79 24.24 9.46
CA SER A 243 7.04 23.52 9.21
C SER A 243 7.47 22.74 10.48
N GLY A 244 8.63 22.08 10.44
CA GLY A 244 9.22 21.35 11.57
C GLY A 244 9.09 19.83 11.47
N LYS A 245 9.17 19.15 12.61
CA LYS A 245 9.11 17.69 12.76
C LYS A 245 7.74 17.25 13.23
N ILE A 246 7.10 16.40 12.44
CA ILE A 246 5.76 15.89 12.74
C ILE A 246 5.72 14.37 12.75
N VAL A 247 4.92 13.86 13.69
CA VAL A 247 4.59 12.44 13.78
C VAL A 247 3.11 12.24 13.53
N ILE A 248 2.77 11.28 12.67
CA ILE A 248 1.41 10.90 12.33
C ILE A 248 1.10 9.53 12.94
N LEU A 249 0.33 9.53 14.03
CA LEU A 249 -0.07 8.32 14.75
C LEU A 249 -1.44 7.83 14.27
N TRP A 250 -1.46 6.64 13.70
CA TRP A 250 -2.66 6.02 13.15
C TRP A 250 -3.41 5.22 14.22
N SER A 251 -4.58 5.74 14.57
CA SER A 251 -5.60 5.03 15.34
C SER A 251 -6.34 4.02 14.45
N ARG A 252 -6.55 2.83 15.00
CA ARG A 252 -7.31 1.75 14.37
C ARG A 252 -8.25 1.13 15.39
N PHE A 253 -9.51 0.94 14.99
CA PHE A 253 -10.51 0.18 15.74
C PHE A 253 -11.26 -0.78 14.83
N SER A 254 -11.08 -2.06 15.06
CA SER A 254 -11.71 -3.14 14.33
C SER A 254 -13.15 -3.41 14.82
N GLY A 255 -13.88 -4.28 14.12
CA GLY A 255 -15.23 -4.70 14.51
C GLY A 255 -16.37 -3.78 14.06
N LYS A 256 -16.09 -2.64 13.40
CA LYS A 256 -17.13 -1.78 12.80
C LYS A 256 -17.95 -2.49 11.70
N SER A 257 -17.38 -3.52 11.06
CA SER A 257 -17.98 -4.24 9.92
C SER A 257 -17.95 -5.77 10.07
N GLY A 258 -18.01 -6.30 11.29
CA GLY A 258 -18.11 -7.74 11.56
C GLY A 258 -16.79 -8.53 11.56
N ASN A 259 -15.76 -8.07 10.85
CA ASN A 259 -14.40 -8.59 11.00
C ASN A 259 -13.68 -7.78 12.06
N ALA A 260 -13.53 -8.36 13.24
CA ALA A 260 -12.74 -7.79 14.31
C ALA A 260 -11.32 -8.38 14.23
N HIS A 261 -10.34 -7.50 14.35
CA HIS A 261 -8.92 -7.78 14.41
C HIS A 261 -8.38 -6.99 15.59
N THR A 262 -8.92 -7.30 16.78
CA THR A 262 -8.73 -6.48 17.96
C THR A 262 -7.29 -6.47 18.44
N GLU A 263 -6.48 -7.46 18.04
CA GLU A 263 -5.03 -7.45 18.21
C GLU A 263 -4.39 -6.18 17.63
N HIS A 264 -4.86 -5.73 16.46
CA HIS A 264 -4.35 -4.55 15.77
C HIS A 264 -5.04 -3.24 16.19
N ASP A 265 -5.88 -3.25 17.24
CA ASP A 265 -6.54 -2.05 17.72
C ASP A 265 -5.58 -1.20 18.56
N THR A 266 -5.56 0.10 18.27
CA THR A 266 -4.72 1.05 18.99
C THR A 266 -5.36 1.41 20.32
N SER A 267 -4.74 1.03 21.44
CA SER A 267 -5.22 1.42 22.76
C SER A 267 -4.97 2.91 23.04
N TYR A 268 -5.90 3.58 23.73
CA TYR A 268 -5.71 4.96 24.19
C TYR A 268 -4.51 5.11 25.12
N THR A 269 -4.27 4.11 25.99
CA THR A 269 -3.10 4.10 26.89
C THR A 269 -1.80 4.00 26.10
N GLY A 270 -1.72 3.09 25.12
CA GLY A 270 -0.56 2.97 24.23
C GLY A 270 -0.31 4.25 23.44
N MET A 271 -1.36 4.86 22.89
CA MET A 271 -1.25 6.15 22.19
C MET A 271 -0.65 7.24 23.11
N ALA A 272 -1.15 7.37 24.34
CA ALA A 272 -0.63 8.34 25.29
C ALA A 272 0.84 8.06 25.69
N GLN A 273 1.23 6.77 25.82
CA GLN A 273 2.62 6.42 26.09
C GLN A 273 3.56 6.80 24.95
N ILE A 274 3.15 6.55 23.69
CA ILE A 274 3.93 6.95 22.52
C ILE A 274 4.09 8.47 22.49
N ILE A 275 3.00 9.23 22.67
CA ILE A 275 3.04 10.70 22.65
C ILE A 275 4.01 11.24 23.71
N ALA A 276 4.04 10.65 24.91
CA ALA A 276 4.94 11.08 25.97
C ALA A 276 6.44 11.00 25.60
N GLY A 277 6.82 10.12 24.67
CA GLY A 277 8.20 9.99 24.17
C GLY A 277 8.60 11.03 23.12
N LEU A 278 7.65 11.85 22.61
CA LEU A 278 7.84 12.71 21.43
C LEU A 278 8.10 14.17 21.74
N LYS A 279 8.85 14.46 22.81
CA LYS A 279 9.10 15.83 23.29
C LYS A 279 9.81 16.76 22.28
N ASP A 280 10.63 16.20 21.40
CA ASP A 280 11.44 16.95 20.42
C ASP A 280 10.74 17.14 19.07
N MET A 281 9.45 16.80 18.99
CA MET A 281 8.60 17.03 17.82
C MET A 281 7.89 18.37 17.94
N ASP A 282 7.54 18.97 16.80
CA ASP A 282 6.74 20.20 16.75
C ASP A 282 5.24 19.87 16.81
N ALA A 283 4.83 18.75 16.20
CA ALA A 283 3.46 18.27 16.32
C ALA A 283 3.30 16.74 16.27
N VAL A 284 2.25 16.26 16.92
CA VAL A 284 1.79 14.88 16.85
C VAL A 284 0.34 14.85 16.38
N LEU A 285 0.10 14.26 15.21
CA LEU A 285 -1.22 14.15 14.59
C LEU A 285 -1.81 12.77 14.88
N ILE A 286 -2.94 12.71 15.59
CA ILE A 286 -3.70 11.47 15.79
C ILE A 286 -4.71 11.35 14.65
N VAL A 287 -4.44 10.45 13.69
CA VAL A 287 -5.27 10.24 12.49
C VAL A 287 -5.90 8.85 12.49
N GLY A 288 -6.82 8.56 11.57
CA GLY A 288 -7.41 7.23 11.40
C GLY A 288 -8.82 7.12 11.99
N ASP A 289 -9.13 6.01 12.64
CA ASP A 289 -10.45 5.74 13.19
C ASP A 289 -10.81 6.63 14.38
N SER A 290 -11.99 7.25 14.33
CA SER A 290 -12.56 7.89 15.52
C SER A 290 -12.91 6.84 16.57
N GLN A 291 -13.00 7.28 17.81
CA GLN A 291 -13.44 6.45 18.93
C GLN A 291 -14.77 5.75 18.59
N PRO A 292 -14.93 4.45 18.94
CA PRO A 292 -16.21 3.78 18.82
C PRO A 292 -17.30 4.56 19.56
N LYS A 293 -18.40 4.88 18.85
CA LYS A 293 -19.54 5.61 19.42
C LYS A 293 -20.04 4.88 20.67
N GLY A 294 -19.95 5.54 21.82
CA GLY A 294 -20.40 5.05 23.13
C GLY A 294 -20.96 6.22 23.95
N LYS A 295 -21.81 5.90 24.95
CA LYS A 295 -22.66 6.80 25.77
C LYS A 295 -22.36 8.30 25.64
N ALA A 296 -23.35 9.04 25.15
CA ALA A 296 -23.34 10.48 24.96
C ALA A 296 -22.83 11.23 26.22
N GLY A 297 -21.91 12.18 26.02
CA GLY A 297 -21.44 13.10 27.07
C GLY A 297 -19.98 12.91 27.52
N GLY A 298 -19.26 11.90 27.05
CA GLY A 298 -17.81 11.80 27.29
C GLY A 298 -17.03 12.58 26.23
N GLN A 299 -16.09 13.43 26.67
CA GLN A 299 -15.07 14.00 25.79
C GLN A 299 -14.44 12.88 24.94
N GLU A 300 -14.26 13.10 23.63
CA GLU A 300 -13.59 12.13 22.76
C GLU A 300 -12.21 11.81 23.36
N LYS A 301 -11.92 10.54 23.59
CA LYS A 301 -10.74 10.12 24.38
C LYS A 301 -9.43 10.58 23.79
N TYR A 302 -9.34 10.69 22.45
CA TYR A 302 -8.17 11.27 21.80
C TYR A 302 -8.07 12.77 22.04
N GLN A 303 -9.19 13.49 22.05
CA GLN A 303 -9.21 14.91 22.42
C GLN A 303 -8.76 15.08 23.88
N HIS A 304 -9.22 14.20 24.77
CA HIS A 304 -8.78 14.23 26.17
C HIS A 304 -7.26 13.98 26.32
N ILE A 305 -6.70 13.06 25.53
CA ILE A 305 -5.24 12.86 25.46
C ILE A 305 -4.57 14.14 24.95
N ALA A 306 -5.02 14.70 23.83
CA ALA A 306 -4.45 15.90 23.23
C ALA A 306 -4.47 17.09 24.21
N ASP A 307 -5.63 17.38 24.81
CA ASP A 307 -5.79 18.44 25.79
C ASP A 307 -4.87 18.23 27.00
N THR A 308 -4.65 16.98 27.42
CA THR A 308 -3.76 16.70 28.54
C THR A 308 -2.31 17.05 28.22
N PHE A 309 -1.84 16.69 27.04
CA PHE A 309 -0.48 17.03 26.62
C PHE A 309 -0.34 18.53 26.33
N ASN A 310 -1.30 19.14 25.65
CA ASN A 310 -1.27 20.55 25.27
C ASN A 310 -1.40 21.50 26.48
N ASN A 311 -2.24 21.18 27.47
CA ASN A 311 -2.51 22.08 28.60
C ASN A 311 -1.61 21.84 29.82
N TYR A 312 -1.10 20.62 29.98
CA TYR A 312 -0.35 20.23 31.18
C TYR A 312 1.06 19.71 30.88
N GLY A 313 1.54 19.83 29.64
CA GLY A 313 2.87 19.33 29.25
C GLY A 313 3.03 17.82 29.51
N GLY A 314 1.92 17.07 29.52
CA GLY A 314 1.92 15.66 29.89
C GLY A 314 2.01 15.37 31.39
N LYS A 315 2.12 16.37 32.30
CA LYS A 315 2.16 16.17 33.77
C LYS A 315 0.98 15.37 34.30
N GLU A 316 -0.20 15.56 33.71
CA GLU A 316 -1.42 14.84 34.09
C GLU A 316 -1.68 13.58 33.23
N SER A 317 -0.79 13.24 32.30
CA SER A 317 -0.96 12.03 31.47
C SER A 317 -0.96 10.75 32.30
N GLY A 318 -0.26 10.76 33.44
CA GLY A 318 -0.32 9.70 34.44
C GLY A 318 -1.67 9.57 35.15
N LYS A 319 -2.47 10.66 35.18
CA LYS A 319 -3.80 10.76 35.79
C LYS A 319 -4.94 10.56 34.79
N LEU A 320 -4.67 10.57 33.48
CA LEU A 320 -5.64 10.35 32.38
C LEU A 320 -6.56 9.12 32.59
N TRP A 321 -6.15 8.15 33.41
CA TRP A 321 -6.92 6.94 33.65
C TRP A 321 -6.87 6.47 35.12
N GLY A 322 -7.62 7.14 36.00
CA GLY A 322 -8.14 6.52 37.23
C GLY A 322 -8.43 7.43 38.43
N LYS A 323 -9.72 7.60 38.78
CA LYS A 323 -10.17 7.93 40.15
C LYS A 323 -10.89 6.76 40.86
N GLY A 324 -11.00 5.59 40.22
CA GLY A 324 -11.68 4.43 40.78
C GLY A 324 -10.88 3.15 40.58
N GLU A 325 -10.42 2.61 41.70
CA GLU A 325 -10.02 1.22 41.93
C GLU A 325 -8.88 0.64 41.07
N GLY A 326 -7.72 0.56 41.71
CA GLY A 326 -6.61 -0.27 41.27
C GLY A 326 -5.37 0.55 41.01
N LYS A 327 -4.42 0.48 41.94
CA LYS A 327 -3.01 0.81 41.77
C LYS A 327 -2.46 0.08 40.52
N MET A 328 -2.68 0.64 39.34
CA MET A 328 -2.17 0.13 38.05
C MET A 328 -1.05 1.02 37.53
N VAL A 329 -0.15 1.34 38.44
CA VAL A 329 1.25 1.46 38.10
C VAL A 329 1.99 0.69 39.17
N GLY A 330 2.79 -0.28 38.76
CA GLY A 330 3.55 -1.11 39.67
C GLY A 330 4.19 -0.22 40.74
N ARG A 331 4.02 -0.60 42.01
CA ARG A 331 4.61 0.09 43.17
C ARG A 331 6.14 0.27 43.05
N GLY A 332 6.79 -0.36 42.07
CA GLY A 332 8.21 -0.20 41.73
C GLY A 332 8.54 0.64 40.48
N MET A 333 7.62 0.89 39.55
CA MET A 333 8.00 1.50 38.24
C MET A 333 7.59 2.96 38.06
N ARG A 334 6.61 3.49 38.81
CA ARG A 334 6.26 4.93 38.76
C ARG A 334 6.57 5.77 39.99
N LYS A 335 7.00 5.18 41.11
CA LYS A 335 7.65 6.01 42.15
C LYS A 335 8.92 6.67 41.60
N LYS A 336 9.61 6.03 40.64
CA LYS A 336 10.80 6.62 40.00
C LYS A 336 10.49 7.64 38.89
N TRP A 337 9.25 7.77 38.42
CA TRP A 337 8.88 8.73 37.37
C TRP A 337 8.18 9.99 37.89
N VAL A 338 7.69 9.97 39.14
CA VAL A 338 6.91 11.09 39.73
C VAL A 338 7.46 11.50 41.11
N SER A 339 8.57 10.92 41.59
CA SER A 339 9.20 11.35 42.86
C SER A 339 10.72 11.46 42.80
N THR A 340 11.30 11.61 41.61
CA THR A 340 12.67 12.08 41.44
C THR A 340 12.59 13.45 40.78
N GLU A 341 13.48 14.38 41.12
CA GLU A 341 13.60 15.71 40.50
C GLU A 341 13.56 15.64 38.96
N ALA A 342 13.99 14.53 38.35
CA ALA A 342 13.89 14.26 36.91
C ALA A 342 12.45 14.19 36.33
N GLY A 343 11.42 13.89 37.14
CA GLY A 343 10.02 13.83 36.70
C GLY A 343 9.36 15.22 36.56
N ASP A 344 9.86 16.19 37.32
CA ASP A 344 9.51 17.60 37.17
C ASP A 344 10.26 18.20 35.96
N GLU A 345 11.54 17.82 35.74
CA GLU A 345 12.32 18.23 34.56
C GLU A 345 11.80 17.64 33.22
N LEU A 346 11.24 16.42 33.23
CA LEU A 346 10.73 15.77 32.02
C LEU A 346 9.46 16.42 31.44
N ASN A 347 8.73 17.23 32.22
CA ASN A 347 7.42 17.74 31.83
C ASN A 347 7.31 19.25 31.68
N ASP A 348 8.31 20.03 32.09
CA ASP A 348 8.34 21.47 31.80
C ASP A 348 8.61 21.80 30.33
N ASN A 349 9.03 20.79 29.54
CA ASN A 349 9.50 20.96 28.16
C ASN A 349 8.80 20.07 27.12
N PHE A 350 7.58 19.57 27.36
CA PHE A 350 6.84 18.91 26.29
C PHE A 350 6.39 19.95 25.26
N GLY A 351 7.18 20.11 24.19
CA GLY A 351 6.99 21.17 23.19
C GLY A 351 6.03 20.80 22.05
N ALA A 352 5.77 19.50 21.84
CA ALA A 352 4.97 19.04 20.72
C ALA A 352 3.49 19.39 20.88
N LYS A 353 2.89 19.92 19.82
CA LYS A 353 1.44 20.14 19.79
C LYS A 353 0.71 18.86 19.38
N VAL A 354 -0.19 18.36 20.22
CA VAL A 354 -0.97 17.15 19.94
C VAL A 354 -2.31 17.53 19.32
N ILE A 355 -2.60 17.01 18.13
CA ILE A 355 -3.75 17.42 17.31
C ILE A 355 -4.53 16.19 16.89
N VAL A 356 -5.85 16.20 17.14
CA VAL A 356 -6.75 15.11 16.78
C VAL A 356 -7.36 15.37 15.41
N MET A 357 -7.11 14.47 14.48
CA MET A 357 -7.58 14.52 13.09
C MET A 357 -8.22 13.18 12.69
N THR A 358 -8.75 12.42 13.65
CA THR A 358 -9.44 11.16 13.37
C THR A 358 -10.66 11.39 12.49
N GLU A 359 -10.82 10.58 11.45
CA GLU A 359 -11.86 10.71 10.43
C GLU A 359 -12.01 12.12 9.83
N PHE A 360 -10.91 12.89 9.69
CA PHE A 360 -10.97 14.25 9.14
C PHE A 360 -11.62 14.32 7.74
N TRP A 361 -11.66 13.21 6.99
CA TRP A 361 -12.38 13.11 5.71
C TRP A 361 -13.90 13.26 5.84
N LYS A 362 -14.44 13.29 7.07
CA LYS A 362 -15.84 13.62 7.36
C LYS A 362 -16.03 15.10 7.72
N ASP A 363 -14.94 15.85 7.90
CA ASP A 363 -14.98 17.28 8.17
C ASP A 363 -15.43 18.02 6.90
N GLU A 364 -16.50 18.80 7.00
CA GLU A 364 -17.00 19.63 5.90
C GLU A 364 -15.94 20.62 5.41
N THR A 365 -15.10 21.14 6.30
CA THR A 365 -14.01 22.06 5.93
C THR A 365 -12.90 21.36 5.15
N ALA A 366 -12.74 20.03 5.27
CA ALA A 366 -11.80 19.27 4.47
C ALA A 366 -12.29 19.06 3.02
N LYS A 367 -13.61 19.14 2.78
CA LYS A 367 -14.19 18.99 1.43
C LYS A 367 -13.76 20.10 0.48
N SER A 368 -13.49 21.31 0.99
CA SER A 368 -13.11 22.49 0.19
C SER A 368 -11.87 22.24 -0.67
N TRP A 369 -10.94 21.41 -0.17
CA TRP A 369 -9.75 20.97 -0.90
C TRP A 369 -9.83 19.50 -1.35
N GLY A 370 -10.96 18.83 -1.19
CA GLY A 370 -11.19 17.45 -1.61
C GLY A 370 -10.67 16.38 -0.64
N GLY A 371 -10.40 16.75 0.62
CA GLY A 371 -9.93 15.86 1.69
C GLY A 371 -10.92 14.78 2.13
N ASN A 372 -12.15 14.82 1.65
CA ASN A 372 -13.19 13.83 1.93
C ASN A 372 -13.07 12.53 1.12
N GLY A 373 -12.22 12.52 0.08
CA GLY A 373 -11.92 11.34 -0.72
C GLY A 373 -10.62 10.65 -0.29
N ARG A 374 -10.40 9.42 -0.79
CA ARG A 374 -9.16 8.69 -0.50
C ARG A 374 -7.93 9.39 -1.10
N THR A 375 -8.05 9.88 -2.34
CA THR A 375 -7.02 10.68 -3.00
C THR A 375 -6.72 11.97 -2.22
N GLY A 376 -7.74 12.64 -1.68
CA GLY A 376 -7.60 13.78 -0.79
C GLY A 376 -6.82 13.46 0.48
N GLN A 377 -7.06 12.30 1.10
CA GLN A 377 -6.24 11.88 2.25
C GLN A 377 -4.76 11.76 1.87
N PHE A 378 -4.44 11.18 0.72
CA PHE A 378 -3.04 11.07 0.28
C PHE A 378 -2.44 12.41 -0.11
N LEU A 379 -3.22 13.34 -0.66
CA LEU A 379 -2.77 14.72 -0.88
C LEU A 379 -2.34 15.39 0.43
N LEU A 380 -3.11 15.24 1.50
CA LEU A 380 -2.70 15.78 2.80
C LEU A 380 -1.35 15.20 3.25
N TYR A 381 -1.19 13.88 3.21
CA TYR A 381 0.07 13.26 3.66
C TYR A 381 1.24 13.58 2.75
N ASP A 382 1.01 13.74 1.45
CA ASP A 382 2.01 14.20 0.50
C ASP A 382 2.45 15.65 0.77
N TYR A 383 1.49 16.53 1.08
CA TYR A 383 1.79 17.90 1.53
C TYR A 383 2.67 17.89 2.78
N LEU A 384 2.30 17.10 3.80
CA LEU A 384 3.08 16.95 5.02
C LEU A 384 4.49 16.41 4.74
N HIS A 385 4.63 15.42 3.85
CA HIS A 385 5.92 14.85 3.50
C HIS A 385 6.85 15.84 2.77
N ARG A 386 6.31 16.72 1.93
CA ARG A 386 7.10 17.70 1.16
C ARG A 386 7.49 18.97 1.92
N ASN A 387 6.68 19.38 2.88
CA ASN A 387 6.77 20.71 3.50
C ASN A 387 7.30 20.69 4.94
N TYR A 388 7.59 19.52 5.50
CA TYR A 388 8.09 19.35 6.87
C TYR A 388 9.45 18.67 6.84
N ASP A 389 10.32 19.01 7.79
CA ASP A 389 11.68 18.47 7.89
C ASP A 389 11.65 16.97 8.17
N VAL A 390 10.66 16.53 8.94
CA VAL A 390 10.41 15.14 9.28
C VAL A 390 8.90 14.91 9.27
N ALA A 391 8.43 13.91 8.53
CA ALA A 391 7.05 13.44 8.57
C ALA A 391 7.01 11.91 8.64
N ARG A 392 6.83 11.36 9.85
CA ARG A 392 6.86 9.91 10.09
C ARG A 392 5.50 9.36 10.48
N HIS A 393 5.14 8.21 9.91
CA HIS A 393 3.89 7.53 10.18
C HIS A 393 4.12 6.28 11.03
N LEU A 394 3.28 6.12 12.06
CA LEU A 394 3.27 4.91 12.89
C LEU A 394 1.84 4.50 13.22
N GLY A 395 1.57 3.20 13.19
CA GLY A 395 0.35 2.61 13.72
C GLY A 395 0.40 1.09 13.62
N PHE A 396 -0.63 0.39 14.07
CA PHE A 396 -0.72 -1.04 13.80
C PHE A 396 -0.92 -1.30 12.30
N ARG A 397 -0.54 -2.51 11.84
CA ARG A 397 -0.65 -2.92 10.43
C ARG A 397 -1.99 -2.52 9.82
N SER A 398 -1.97 -1.79 8.71
CA SER A 398 -3.18 -1.36 8.01
C SER A 398 -2.90 -1.05 6.54
N GLY A 399 -3.90 -1.29 5.69
CA GLY A 399 -3.79 -0.97 4.26
C GLY A 399 -3.53 0.52 3.98
N ASN A 400 -4.01 1.43 4.83
CA ASN A 400 -3.68 2.84 4.69
C ASN A 400 -2.17 3.07 4.80
N LEU A 401 -1.52 2.45 5.79
CA LEU A 401 -0.06 2.55 5.94
C LEU A 401 0.70 1.87 4.80
N GLU A 402 0.16 0.78 4.23
CA GLU A 402 0.72 0.18 3.00
C GLU A 402 0.71 1.18 1.83
N ALA A 403 -0.38 1.94 1.66
CA ALA A 403 -0.47 2.97 0.63
C ALA A 403 0.54 4.10 0.85
N ILE A 404 0.68 4.55 2.10
CA ILE A 404 1.67 5.56 2.52
C ILE A 404 3.10 5.11 2.19
N ALA A 405 3.43 3.84 2.45
CA ALA A 405 4.72 3.27 2.09
C ALA A 405 4.94 3.28 0.56
N MET A 406 3.95 2.84 -0.21
CA MET A 406 4.03 2.83 -1.68
C MET A 406 4.19 4.23 -2.29
N LEU A 407 3.79 5.29 -1.59
CA LEU A 407 4.02 6.68 -1.98
C LEU A 407 5.47 7.16 -1.72
N GLY A 408 6.23 6.39 -0.95
CA GLY A 408 7.62 6.66 -0.57
C GLY A 408 7.78 7.44 0.72
N PHE A 409 6.77 7.45 1.60
CA PHE A 409 6.85 8.18 2.88
C PHE A 409 7.48 7.32 3.97
N ASP A 410 8.01 7.97 5.00
CA ASP A 410 8.56 7.27 6.16
C ASP A 410 7.45 6.66 7.00
N VAL A 411 7.36 5.33 6.97
CA VAL A 411 6.34 4.60 7.70
C VAL A 411 6.89 3.32 8.32
N ARG A 412 6.41 3.04 9.54
CA ARG A 412 6.51 1.73 10.17
C ARG A 412 5.13 1.29 10.64
N TYR A 413 4.95 -0.02 10.73
CA TYR A 413 3.77 -0.57 11.37
C TYR A 413 4.14 -1.43 12.57
N MET A 414 3.38 -1.28 13.64
CA MET A 414 3.47 -2.13 14.82
C MET A 414 2.76 -3.45 14.56
N GLU A 415 3.41 -4.53 15.00
CA GLU A 415 2.84 -5.87 14.93
C GLU A 415 3.53 -6.78 15.93
N GLU A 416 2.73 -7.67 16.52
CA GLU A 416 3.17 -8.69 17.46
C GLU A 416 3.93 -9.84 16.75
N PRO A 417 4.78 -10.59 17.47
CA PRO A 417 5.47 -11.74 16.92
C PRO A 417 4.46 -12.81 16.49
N ASP A 418 4.83 -13.59 15.47
CA ASP A 418 4.05 -14.74 14.98
C ASP A 418 2.59 -14.41 14.56
N SER A 419 2.28 -13.14 14.32
CA SER A 419 0.98 -12.75 13.78
C SER A 419 0.81 -13.30 12.35
N TRP A 420 -0.31 -14.00 12.10
CA TRP A 420 -0.52 -14.73 10.84
C TRP A 420 -0.44 -13.84 9.59
N GLY A 421 -1.07 -12.66 9.63
CA GLY A 421 -0.96 -11.72 8.51
C GLY A 421 0.41 -11.04 8.44
N GLY A 422 1.23 -11.16 9.47
CA GLY A 422 2.57 -10.60 9.50
C GLY A 422 3.48 -11.29 8.50
N ASP A 423 3.41 -12.62 8.39
CA ASP A 423 4.16 -13.37 7.38
C ASP A 423 3.79 -12.96 5.97
N ARG A 424 2.51 -12.63 5.74
CA ARG A 424 2.06 -12.08 4.46
C ARG A 424 2.75 -10.76 4.15
N MET A 425 2.94 -9.90 5.13
CA MET A 425 3.59 -8.59 4.93
C MET A 425 5.11 -8.66 4.96
N ALA A 426 5.70 -9.72 5.53
CA ALA A 426 7.14 -9.93 5.50
C ALA A 426 7.70 -10.01 4.08
N VAL A 427 6.86 -10.34 3.09
CA VAL A 427 7.26 -10.32 1.67
C VAL A 427 7.52 -8.91 1.13
N TRP A 428 7.18 -7.85 1.85
CA TRP A 428 7.50 -6.45 1.49
C TRP A 428 8.77 -5.94 2.16
N HIS A 429 9.26 -6.64 3.18
CA HIS A 429 10.41 -6.20 3.96
C HIS A 429 11.67 -6.18 3.13
N ALA A 430 12.48 -5.14 3.34
CA ALA A 430 13.76 -4.99 2.70
C ALA A 430 14.73 -6.09 3.15
N ARG A 431 15.28 -6.79 2.16
CA ARG A 431 16.49 -7.59 2.30
C ARG A 431 17.72 -6.66 2.30
N PRO A 432 18.93 -7.16 2.64
CA PRO A 432 20.14 -6.34 2.64
C PRO A 432 20.44 -5.60 1.32
N ASP A 433 19.95 -6.12 0.18
CA ASP A 433 20.12 -5.53 -1.15
C ASP A 433 19.05 -4.46 -1.49
N GLY A 434 18.20 -4.09 -0.53
CA GLY A 434 17.10 -3.15 -0.73
C GLY A 434 15.91 -3.73 -1.51
N LYS A 435 15.96 -5.02 -1.89
CA LYS A 435 14.86 -5.72 -2.55
C LYS A 435 13.98 -6.44 -1.56
N THR A 436 12.77 -6.77 -1.97
CA THR A 436 11.88 -7.64 -1.22
C THR A 436 12.15 -9.12 -1.52
N THR A 437 11.45 -10.03 -0.83
CA THR A 437 11.49 -11.47 -1.19
C THR A 437 10.93 -11.75 -2.60
N GLY A 438 10.09 -10.86 -3.14
CA GLY A 438 9.54 -10.96 -4.50
C GLY A 438 10.47 -10.43 -5.59
N GLY A 439 11.56 -9.74 -5.22
CA GLY A 439 12.57 -9.20 -6.13
C GLY A 439 12.33 -7.75 -6.60
N GLY A 440 11.19 -7.14 -6.26
CA GLY A 440 10.97 -5.70 -6.43
C GLY A 440 11.73 -4.89 -5.37
N ASP A 441 11.81 -3.58 -5.55
CA ASP A 441 12.34 -2.67 -4.53
C ASP A 441 11.45 -2.67 -3.28
N ALA A 442 12.04 -2.51 -2.11
CA ALA A 442 11.27 -2.36 -0.88
C ALA A 442 10.52 -1.02 -0.89
N ALA A 443 9.22 -1.07 -0.60
CA ALA A 443 8.39 0.13 -0.45
C ALA A 443 8.62 0.87 0.88
N GLY A 444 9.42 0.30 1.79
CA GLY A 444 9.67 0.87 3.11
C GLY A 444 8.59 0.56 4.15
N TYR A 445 7.65 -0.35 3.85
CA TYR A 445 6.63 -0.81 4.80
C TYR A 445 7.21 -1.87 5.75
N GLU A 446 8.08 -1.43 6.66
CA GLU A 446 8.79 -2.34 7.58
C GLU A 446 8.05 -2.49 8.91
N ARG A 447 8.18 -3.67 9.50
CA ARG A 447 7.62 -3.98 10.81
C ARG A 447 8.46 -3.34 11.92
N LEU A 448 7.77 -2.71 12.86
CA LEU A 448 8.26 -2.40 14.20
C LEU A 448 7.70 -3.46 15.16
N GLY A 449 8.52 -4.41 15.57
CA GLY A 449 8.08 -5.49 16.46
C GLY A 449 7.69 -4.92 17.83
N VAL A 450 6.49 -5.26 18.30
CA VAL A 450 6.05 -5.02 19.68
C VAL A 450 5.85 -6.35 20.38
N THR A 451 6.15 -6.44 21.67
CA THR A 451 6.08 -7.72 22.40
C THR A 451 4.66 -8.26 22.55
N ASP A 452 3.66 -7.39 22.58
CA ASP A 452 2.26 -7.75 22.81
C ASP A 452 1.32 -6.64 22.31
N SER A 453 0.03 -6.96 22.20
CA SER A 453 -0.98 -5.99 21.79
C SER A 453 -1.12 -4.87 22.81
N SER A 454 -1.32 -3.64 22.33
CA SER A 454 -1.51 -2.49 23.21
C SER A 454 -2.82 -2.54 24.00
N ASN A 455 -3.79 -3.36 23.59
CA ASN A 455 -5.09 -3.47 24.24
C ASN A 455 -5.34 -4.85 24.85
N ARG A 456 -6.08 -4.87 25.96
CA ARG A 456 -6.30 -6.10 26.77
C ARG A 456 -6.92 -7.26 26.01
N LEU A 457 -7.81 -6.96 25.05
CA LEU A 457 -8.50 -8.01 24.31
C LEU A 457 -7.56 -8.65 23.29
N GLY A 458 -6.76 -7.86 22.59
CA GLY A 458 -5.67 -8.35 21.75
C GLY A 458 -4.71 -9.25 22.52
N ARG A 459 -4.24 -8.80 23.70
CA ARG A 459 -3.37 -9.62 24.57
C ARG A 459 -4.02 -10.94 24.94
N HIS A 460 -5.29 -10.92 25.33
CA HIS A 460 -6.01 -12.14 25.66
C HIS A 460 -6.10 -13.12 24.50
N LEU A 461 -6.29 -12.62 23.26
CA LEU A 461 -6.32 -13.48 22.08
C LEU A 461 -4.96 -14.13 21.80
N LEU A 462 -3.88 -13.39 22.00
CA LEU A 462 -2.51 -13.87 21.83
C LEU A 462 -2.13 -14.94 22.87
N GLU A 463 -2.66 -14.86 24.10
CA GLU A 463 -2.43 -15.83 25.18
C GLU A 463 -3.11 -17.19 24.96
N GLN A 464 -4.09 -17.32 24.05
CA GLN A 464 -4.85 -18.56 23.87
C GLN A 464 -4.02 -19.67 23.17
N PRO A 465 -3.91 -20.89 23.73
CA PRO A 465 -3.19 -22.00 23.10
C PRO A 465 -3.82 -22.40 21.76
N GLY A 466 -2.99 -22.66 20.74
CA GLY A 466 -3.49 -23.07 19.42
C GLY A 466 -4.18 -21.94 18.63
N SER A 467 -3.95 -20.69 19.00
CA SER A 467 -4.34 -19.47 18.28
C SER A 467 -3.58 -19.28 16.96
N GLY A 468 -3.42 -20.36 16.17
CA GLY A 468 -3.37 -20.19 14.71
C GLY A 468 -4.65 -19.47 14.32
N PHE A 469 -4.57 -18.14 14.27
CA PHE A 469 -5.65 -17.15 14.25
C PHE A 469 -6.73 -17.56 13.24
N ARG A 470 -7.69 -18.37 13.68
CA ARG A 470 -8.90 -18.56 12.89
C ARG A 470 -9.63 -17.24 13.03
N SER A 471 -9.84 -16.54 11.91
CA SER A 471 -10.65 -15.32 11.77
C SER A 471 -12.00 -15.36 12.51
N ASN A 472 -12.43 -16.55 12.93
CA ASN A 472 -13.68 -16.84 13.61
C ASN A 472 -13.55 -16.81 15.15
N GLN A 473 -12.36 -16.67 15.75
CA GLN A 473 -12.22 -16.61 17.21
C GLN A 473 -12.87 -15.35 17.81
N LEU A 474 -12.94 -14.24 17.09
CA LEU A 474 -13.71 -13.08 17.55
C LEU A 474 -15.24 -13.31 17.51
N GLU A 475 -15.73 -14.23 16.69
CA GLU A 475 -17.12 -14.69 16.79
C GLU A 475 -17.39 -15.45 18.10
N SER A 476 -16.37 -15.87 18.84
CA SER A 476 -16.57 -16.52 20.15
C SER A 476 -16.84 -15.52 21.29
N TYR A 477 -16.50 -14.23 21.13
CA TYR A 477 -16.71 -13.17 22.11
C TYR A 477 -17.92 -12.27 21.76
N LYS A 478 -19.07 -12.89 21.45
CA LYS A 478 -20.28 -12.15 21.02
C LYS A 478 -20.81 -11.22 22.10
N THR A 479 -20.69 -11.63 23.37
CA THR A 479 -21.33 -10.93 24.49
C THR A 479 -20.40 -9.88 25.13
N PRO A 480 -20.95 -8.77 25.65
CA PRO A 480 -20.20 -7.82 26.48
C PRO A 480 -19.52 -8.48 27.69
N GLU A 481 -20.12 -9.52 28.26
CA GLU A 481 -19.63 -10.28 29.42
C GLU A 481 -18.36 -11.06 29.09
N GLN A 482 -18.36 -11.79 27.97
CA GLN A 482 -17.16 -12.47 27.46
C GLN A 482 -16.03 -11.48 27.18
N ARG A 483 -16.35 -10.33 26.56
CA ARG A 483 -15.38 -9.25 26.32
C ARG A 483 -14.89 -8.61 27.62
N LYS A 484 -15.70 -8.59 28.68
CA LYS A 484 -15.29 -8.13 30.00
C LYS A 484 -14.37 -9.15 30.66
N ALA A 485 -14.73 -10.43 30.65
CA ALA A 485 -13.92 -11.53 31.19
C ALA A 485 -12.56 -11.62 30.53
N ALA A 486 -12.50 -11.48 29.19
CA ALA A 486 -11.26 -11.42 28.41
C ALA A 486 -10.29 -10.29 28.84
N ARG A 487 -10.72 -9.31 29.63
CA ARG A 487 -9.83 -8.26 30.16
C ARG A 487 -9.09 -8.66 31.42
N PHE A 488 -9.45 -9.78 32.03
CA PHE A 488 -8.90 -10.28 33.29
C PHE A 488 -8.25 -11.64 33.10
N LYS A 489 -7.11 -11.85 33.74
CA LYS A 489 -6.45 -13.15 33.83
C LYS A 489 -7.26 -14.10 34.71
N GLU A 490 -6.91 -15.37 34.71
CA GLU A 490 -7.57 -16.41 35.52
C GLU A 490 -7.52 -16.11 37.03
N ASP A 491 -6.46 -15.44 37.48
CA ASP A 491 -6.30 -14.96 38.86
C ASP A 491 -7.15 -13.72 39.21
N GLY A 492 -8.01 -13.27 38.29
CA GLY A 492 -8.85 -12.09 38.43
C GLY A 492 -8.13 -10.75 38.26
N THR A 493 -6.81 -10.75 38.05
CA THR A 493 -6.06 -9.52 37.82
C THR A 493 -6.33 -8.97 36.42
N SER A 494 -6.39 -7.65 36.29
CA SER A 494 -6.57 -7.03 34.99
C SER A 494 -5.33 -7.21 34.13
N ARG A 495 -5.49 -7.59 32.86
CA ARG A 495 -4.41 -7.52 31.88
C ARG A 495 -3.87 -6.09 31.76
N PRO A 496 -2.55 -5.92 31.53
CA PRO A 496 -1.95 -4.61 31.32
C PRO A 496 -2.55 -3.92 30.08
N ARG A 497 -2.45 -2.58 30.03
CA ARG A 497 -2.77 -1.77 28.85
C ARG A 497 -1.50 -1.09 28.39
N GLY A 498 -1.47 -0.75 27.11
CA GLY A 498 -0.35 -0.04 26.52
C GLY A 498 0.82 -0.95 26.16
N PHE A 499 1.98 -0.35 26.01
CA PHE A 499 3.23 -0.97 25.59
C PHE A 499 4.17 -1.20 26.78
N THR A 500 5.11 -2.13 26.61
CA THR A 500 6.23 -2.30 27.55
C THR A 500 7.28 -1.21 27.35
N ASP A 501 8.17 -0.99 28.32
CA ASP A 501 9.24 0.01 28.19
C ASP A 501 10.18 -0.30 27.01
N HIS A 502 10.44 -1.59 26.75
CA HIS A 502 11.24 -2.03 25.60
C HIS A 502 10.56 -1.69 24.26
N ASP A 503 9.24 -1.90 24.16
CA ASP A 503 8.49 -1.54 22.96
C ASP A 503 8.51 -0.03 22.74
N LEU A 504 8.34 0.76 23.80
CA LEU A 504 8.37 2.22 23.73
C LEU A 504 9.74 2.75 23.32
N GLN A 505 10.84 2.17 23.82
CA GLN A 505 12.18 2.52 23.36
C GLN A 505 12.34 2.35 21.84
N ASN A 506 11.90 1.21 21.29
CA ASN A 506 11.98 0.97 19.84
C ASN A 506 11.09 1.94 19.04
N VAL A 507 9.88 2.23 19.55
CA VAL A 507 8.97 3.22 18.96
C VAL A 507 9.61 4.60 18.96
N ASP A 508 10.16 5.04 20.08
CA ASP A 508 10.76 6.35 20.25
C ASP A 508 11.98 6.51 19.35
N GLN A 509 12.86 5.49 19.27
CA GLN A 509 14.01 5.51 18.38
C GLN A 509 13.59 5.67 16.91
N TYR A 510 12.57 4.94 16.46
CA TYR A 510 12.06 5.12 15.10
C TYR A 510 11.46 6.53 14.89
N LEU A 511 10.60 6.98 15.80
CA LEU A 511 9.91 8.24 15.62
C LEU A 511 10.83 9.46 15.71
N VAL A 512 11.89 9.40 16.52
CA VAL A 512 12.87 10.48 16.68
C VAL A 512 13.98 10.41 15.64
N ASN A 513 14.52 9.23 15.38
CA ASN A 513 15.74 9.07 14.56
C ASN A 513 15.50 8.44 13.19
N GLY A 514 14.28 7.95 12.90
CA GLY A 514 13.97 7.23 11.65
C GLY A 514 14.49 5.79 11.63
N ASP A 515 15.21 5.36 12.68
CA ASP A 515 15.81 4.04 12.80
C ASP A 515 15.46 3.44 14.17
N PRO A 516 14.69 2.33 14.23
CA PRO A 516 14.33 1.70 15.50
C PRO A 516 15.53 1.14 16.26
N LEU A 517 16.67 0.93 15.60
CA LEU A 517 17.89 0.43 16.22
C LEU A 517 18.86 1.55 16.60
N HIS A 518 18.47 2.83 16.45
CA HIS A 518 19.35 3.97 16.72
C HIS A 518 19.99 3.86 18.11
N GLY A 519 21.31 4.12 18.17
CA GLY A 519 22.12 3.95 19.40
C GLY A 519 22.65 2.52 19.64
N ILE A 520 22.17 1.50 18.93
CA ILE A 520 22.75 0.14 18.98
C ILE A 520 23.96 0.08 18.03
N PRO A 521 25.17 -0.28 18.50
CA PRO A 521 26.35 -0.42 17.64
C PRO A 521 26.13 -1.46 16.51
N ASP A 522 26.65 -1.16 15.31
CA ASP A 522 26.45 -2.00 14.11
C ASP A 522 26.90 -3.45 14.27
N ALA A 523 27.94 -3.69 15.08
CA ALA A 523 28.39 -5.04 15.41
C ALA A 523 27.26 -5.86 16.05
N TYR A 524 26.53 -5.30 17.01
CA TYR A 524 25.39 -5.98 17.65
C TYR A 524 24.22 -6.15 16.69
N ARG A 525 23.93 -5.14 15.85
CA ARG A 525 22.88 -5.26 14.83
C ARG A 525 23.15 -6.42 13.89
N THR A 526 24.41 -6.55 13.46
CA THR A 526 24.88 -7.64 12.58
C THR A 526 24.79 -8.99 13.28
N THR A 527 25.24 -9.09 14.53
CA THR A 527 25.16 -10.34 15.30
C THR A 527 23.72 -10.77 15.55
N VAL A 528 22.83 -9.87 15.99
CA VAL A 528 21.42 -10.19 16.24
C VAL A 528 20.73 -10.63 14.96
N LYS A 529 21.02 -9.97 13.83
CA LYS A 529 20.52 -10.37 12.52
C LYS A 529 20.99 -11.76 12.12
N GLY A 530 22.29 -12.06 12.29
CA GLY A 530 22.84 -13.39 12.03
C GLY A 530 22.14 -14.49 12.84
N ILE A 531 21.92 -14.25 14.14
CA ILE A 531 21.20 -15.18 15.01
C ILE A 531 19.74 -15.37 14.54
N ALA A 532 19.06 -14.29 14.14
CA ALA A 532 17.69 -14.37 13.64
C ALA A 532 17.59 -15.16 12.32
N ASP A 533 18.54 -14.95 11.41
CA ASP A 533 18.62 -15.68 10.14
C ASP A 533 18.88 -17.17 10.37
N GLU A 534 19.83 -17.51 11.26
CA GLU A 534 20.11 -18.90 11.67
C GLU A 534 18.88 -19.56 12.30
N LEU A 535 18.16 -18.86 13.19
CA LEU A 535 16.94 -19.36 13.81
C LEU A 535 15.84 -19.62 12.77
N ASN A 536 15.69 -18.73 11.78
CA ASN A 536 14.72 -18.90 10.70
C ASN A 536 15.05 -20.10 9.81
N VAL A 537 16.33 -20.32 9.51
CA VAL A 537 16.79 -21.53 8.80
C VAL A 537 16.50 -22.79 9.62
N ALA A 538 16.82 -22.77 10.92
CA ALA A 538 16.56 -23.89 11.82
C ALA A 538 15.06 -24.22 11.93
N LYS A 539 14.20 -23.19 12.08
CA LYS A 539 12.73 -23.35 12.09
C LYS A 539 12.21 -23.99 10.79
N LYS A 540 12.71 -23.54 9.63
CA LYS A 540 12.34 -24.13 8.32
C LYS A 540 12.77 -25.58 8.21
N ARG A 541 13.99 -25.92 8.66
CA ARG A 541 14.47 -27.32 8.68
C ARG A 541 13.59 -28.18 9.57
N PHE A 542 13.31 -27.73 10.79
CA PHE A 542 12.44 -28.45 11.73
C PHE A 542 11.05 -28.73 11.14
N LEU A 543 10.41 -27.74 10.50
CA LEU A 543 9.11 -27.89 9.86
C LEU A 543 9.10 -28.82 8.64
N LEU A 544 10.25 -29.05 8.00
CA LEU A 544 10.38 -29.99 6.89
C LEU A 544 10.64 -31.43 7.38
N GLU A 545 11.23 -31.56 8.57
CA GLU A 545 11.54 -32.85 9.20
C GLU A 545 10.36 -33.40 10.03
N SER A 546 9.49 -32.52 10.54
CA SER A 546 8.21 -32.86 11.20
C SER A 546 7.09 -33.11 10.20
#